data_AF-A0A1B6LX31-F1
#
_entry.id   AF-A0A1B6LX31-F1
#
_cell.length_a   1.000
_cell.length_b   1.000
_cell.length_c   1.000
_cell.angle_alpha   90.00
_cell.angle_beta   90.00
_cell.angle_gamma   90.00
#
_symmetry.space_group_name_H-M   'P 1'
#
loop_
_entity.id
_entity.type
_entity.pdbx_description
1 polymer ?
#
loop_
_entity_poly.entity_id
_entity_poly.type
_entity_poly.pdbx_seq_one_letter_code
_entity_poly.pdbx_strand_id
1 'polypeptide(L)'
;FVNVTVIDIHMEDSEGNLITSRTLGPLPEGMPLQLNCISAGGMPTPRVSWWYNLTLLDDSYDVLRDGRVQNTLALDKTEREHLHGVLTCQALNSPFVVPKSTSVSIDLYLGPLDVRLLGDNLP
;
A
#
# COMPACT_ATOMS: atom_id res chain seq x y z
N PHE A 1 4.99 34.23 -1.14
CA PHE A 1 5.12 32.95 -0.42
C PHE A 1 4.74 31.85 -1.41
N VAL A 2 5.69 31.05 -1.89
CA VAL A 2 5.37 29.90 -2.76
C VAL A 2 4.76 28.83 -1.84
N ASN A 3 3.53 28.40 -2.13
CA ASN A 3 2.84 27.41 -1.31
C ASN A 3 3.41 26.02 -1.65
N VAL A 4 4.37 25.56 -0.85
CA VAL A 4 5.19 24.37 -1.10
C VAL A 4 4.60 23.20 -0.31
N THR A 5 3.55 22.56 -0.84
CA THR A 5 3.07 21.27 -0.30
C THR A 5 2.58 20.38 -1.43
N VAL A 6 2.83 19.07 -1.31
CA VAL A 6 2.08 18.04 -2.04
C VAL A 6 0.60 18.34 -1.85
N ILE A 7 -0.17 18.41 -2.93
CA ILE A 7 -1.57 18.87 -2.83
C ILE A 7 -2.44 17.69 -2.46
N ASP A 8 -2.21 16.56 -3.11
CA ASP A 8 -3.02 15.36 -2.96
C ASP A 8 -2.16 14.09 -3.00
N ILE A 9 -2.57 13.07 -2.26
CA ILE A 9 -1.98 11.72 -2.29
C ILE A 9 -3.10 10.69 -2.10
N HIS A 10 -3.17 9.71 -2.99
CA HIS A 10 -4.15 8.63 -2.93
C HIS A 10 -3.56 7.30 -3.40
N MET A 11 -4.23 6.22 -3.03
CA MET A 11 -3.92 4.87 -3.48
C MET A 11 -5.01 4.38 -4.43
N GLU A 12 -4.59 3.66 -5.46
CA GLU A 12 -5.45 2.94 -6.39
C GLU A 12 -5.06 1.47 -6.42
N ASP A 13 -6.02 0.59 -6.67
CA ASP A 13 -5.73 -0.82 -7.00
C ASP A 13 -5.18 -0.96 -8.43
N SER A 14 -4.93 -2.21 -8.85
CA SER A 14 -4.47 -2.52 -10.21
C SER A 14 -5.44 -2.13 -11.33
N GLU A 15 -6.72 -1.94 -11.01
CA GLU A 15 -7.77 -1.55 -11.96
C GLU A 15 -7.94 -0.02 -12.02
N GLY A 16 -7.26 0.72 -11.15
CA GLY A 16 -7.39 2.18 -11.02
C GLY A 16 -8.51 2.61 -10.08
N ASN A 17 -9.11 1.71 -9.30
CA ASN A 17 -10.12 2.08 -8.33
C ASN A 17 -9.47 2.67 -7.08
N LEU A 18 -10.02 3.78 -6.60
CA LEU A 18 -9.53 4.45 -5.39
C LEU A 18 -9.71 3.58 -4.14
N ILE A 19 -8.64 3.39 -3.38
CA ILE A 19 -8.68 2.75 -2.07
C ILE A 19 -9.14 3.77 -1.03
N THR A 20 -10.42 3.69 -0.68
CA THR A 20 -11.07 4.61 0.28
C THR A 20 -11.16 4.04 1.70
N SER A 21 -11.01 2.72 1.84
CA SER A 21 -11.04 2.02 3.11
C SER A 21 -9.69 2.09 3.83
N ARG A 22 -9.72 2.05 5.16
CA ARG A 22 -8.49 1.89 6.00
C ARG A 22 -7.96 0.46 5.99
N THR A 23 -8.73 -0.47 5.44
CA THR A 23 -8.42 -1.89 5.39
C THR A 23 -8.58 -2.40 3.97
N LEU A 24 -7.55 -3.07 3.47
CA LEU A 24 -7.47 -3.68 2.15
C LEU A 24 -7.69 -5.17 2.32
N GLY A 25 -8.83 -5.66 1.83
CA GLY A 25 -9.20 -7.06 1.92
C GLY A 25 -10.63 -7.29 2.37
N PRO A 26 -10.96 -8.52 2.78
CA PRO A 26 -10.02 -9.64 3.00
C PRO A 26 -9.38 -10.15 1.70
N LEU A 27 -8.04 -10.21 1.66
CA LEU A 27 -7.26 -10.72 0.53
C LEU A 27 -6.95 -12.21 0.73
N PRO A 28 -7.04 -13.05 -0.31
CA PRO A 28 -6.56 -14.43 -0.24
C PRO A 28 -5.05 -14.49 0.05
N GLU A 29 -4.64 -15.43 0.91
CA GLU A 29 -3.23 -15.76 1.14
C GLU A 29 -2.57 -16.30 -0.15
N GLY A 30 -1.32 -15.89 -0.41
CA GLY A 30 -0.49 -16.39 -1.50
C GLY A 30 -0.76 -15.76 -2.87
N MET A 31 -1.63 -14.76 -2.94
CA MET A 31 -1.97 -14.07 -4.18
C MET A 31 -1.15 -12.78 -4.35
N PRO A 32 -0.89 -12.36 -5.60
CA PRO A 32 -0.18 -11.11 -5.83
C PRO A 32 -1.04 -9.91 -5.42
N LEU A 33 -0.37 -8.86 -4.96
CA LEU A 33 -0.99 -7.57 -4.67
C LEU A 33 -0.25 -6.46 -5.41
N GLN A 34 -1.00 -5.62 -6.13
CA GLN A 34 -0.47 -4.41 -6.74
C GLN A 34 -1.25 -3.19 -6.26
N LEU A 35 -0.52 -2.14 -5.85
CA LEU A 35 -1.09 -0.85 -5.48
C LEU A 35 -0.34 0.26 -6.18
N ASN A 36 -1.08 1.22 -6.71
CA ASN A 36 -0.52 2.44 -7.27
C ASN A 36 -0.70 3.55 -6.26
N CYS A 37 0.36 4.27 -5.94
CA CYS A 37 0.24 5.50 -5.18
C CYS A 37 0.51 6.69 -6.08
N ILE A 38 -0.43 7.62 -6.13
CA ILE A 38 -0.36 8.80 -6.97
C ILE A 38 -0.31 10.04 -6.08
N SER A 39 0.66 10.90 -6.35
CA SER A 39 0.81 12.22 -5.74
C SER A 39 0.61 13.29 -6.81
N ALA A 40 -0.21 14.29 -6.50
CA ALA A 40 -0.44 15.44 -7.39
C ALA A 40 0.00 16.75 -6.73
N GLY A 41 0.66 17.60 -7.52
CA GLY A 41 1.16 18.89 -7.08
C GLY A 41 2.45 18.82 -6.26
N GLY A 42 2.88 19.98 -5.77
CA GLY A 42 4.17 20.16 -5.09
C GLY A 42 5.24 20.80 -6.00
N MET A 43 6.00 21.75 -5.44
CA MET A 43 7.20 22.31 -6.07
C MET A 43 8.32 22.37 -5.02
N PRO A 44 9.48 21.71 -5.23
CA PRO A 44 9.81 20.80 -6.34
C PRO A 44 8.87 19.59 -6.46
N THR A 45 8.92 18.89 -7.59
CA THR A 45 8.19 17.63 -7.80
C THR A 45 8.48 16.66 -6.66
N PRO A 46 7.46 16.07 -6.00
CA PRO A 46 7.69 15.17 -4.88
C PRO A 46 8.28 13.83 -5.34
N ARG A 47 8.98 13.15 -4.44
CA ARG A 47 9.23 11.71 -4.54
C ARG A 47 8.11 10.95 -3.85
N VAL A 48 7.75 9.79 -4.39
CA VAL A 48 6.74 8.89 -3.80
C VAL A 48 7.42 7.56 -3.42
N SER A 49 7.15 7.08 -2.22
CA SER A 49 7.76 5.88 -1.65
C SER A 49 6.74 5.03 -0.92
N TRP A 50 6.95 3.72 -0.94
CA TRP A 50 6.18 2.73 -0.20
C TRP A 50 6.93 2.22 1.03
N TRP A 51 6.18 2.05 2.10
CA TRP A 51 6.67 1.60 3.39
C TRP A 51 5.78 0.49 3.93
N TYR A 52 6.39 -0.52 4.54
CA TYR A 52 5.69 -1.58 5.26
C TYR A 52 6.14 -1.59 6.71
N ASN A 53 5.20 -1.38 7.64
CA ASN A 53 5.50 -1.29 9.08
C ASN A 53 6.72 -0.39 9.38
N LEU A 54 6.78 0.78 8.74
CA LEU A 54 7.87 1.77 8.86
C LEU A 54 9.21 1.38 8.20
N THR A 55 9.26 0.26 7.48
CA THR A 55 10.43 -0.14 6.67
C THR A 55 10.21 0.27 5.23
N LEU A 56 11.19 0.93 4.60
CA LEU A 56 11.12 1.30 3.19
C LEU A 56 11.08 0.03 2.33
N LEU A 57 10.05 -0.09 1.49
CA LEU A 57 9.92 -1.16 0.51
C LEU A 57 10.42 -0.72 -0.86
N ASP A 58 10.02 0.47 -1.29
CA ASP A 58 10.32 0.98 -2.63
C ASP A 58 10.34 2.52 -2.62
N ASP A 59 11.36 3.10 -3.22
CA ASP A 59 11.50 4.54 -3.45
C ASP A 59 11.65 4.92 -4.93
N SER A 60 11.45 3.97 -5.84
CA SER A 60 11.37 4.21 -7.28
C SER A 60 10.03 4.88 -7.64
N TYR A 61 10.04 5.85 -8.54
CA TYR A 61 8.82 6.53 -8.94
C TYR A 61 8.93 7.09 -10.36
N ASP A 62 7.77 7.19 -11.00
CA ASP A 62 7.61 7.76 -12.34
C ASP A 62 6.92 9.12 -12.27
N VAL A 63 7.40 10.06 -13.07
CA VAL A 63 6.70 11.33 -13.31
C VAL A 63 5.82 11.18 -14.54
N LEU A 64 4.50 11.25 -14.32
CA LEU A 64 3.49 11.16 -15.36
C LEU A 64 3.46 12.43 -16.23
N ARG A 65 2.88 12.31 -17.43
CA ARG A 65 2.83 13.40 -18.42
C ARG A 65 2.09 14.66 -17.94
N ASP A 66 1.15 14.49 -17.01
CA ASP A 66 0.37 15.57 -16.41
C ASP A 66 1.03 16.17 -15.15
N GLY A 67 2.26 15.76 -14.84
CA GLY A 67 3.03 16.22 -13.70
C GLY A 67 2.70 15.53 -12.38
N ARG A 68 1.79 14.55 -12.38
CA ARG A 68 1.61 13.66 -11.23
C ARG A 68 2.81 12.72 -11.09
N VAL A 69 3.02 12.21 -9.89
CA VAL A 69 4.07 11.24 -9.59
C VAL A 69 3.42 9.96 -9.12
N GLN A 70 3.85 8.83 -9.67
CA GLN A 70 3.32 7.52 -9.35
C GLN A 70 4.42 6.59 -8.87
N ASN A 71 4.15 5.83 -7.82
CA ASN A 71 4.93 4.66 -7.44
C ASN A 71 3.99 3.44 -7.38
N THR A 72 4.32 2.40 -8.13
CA THR A 72 3.57 1.14 -8.18
C THR A 72 4.26 0.08 -7.35
N LEU A 73 3.67 -0.26 -6.20
CA LEU A 73 4.09 -1.38 -5.38
C LEU A 73 3.53 -2.68 -5.95
N ALA A 74 4.40 -3.65 -6.19
CA ALA A 74 4.03 -5.02 -6.50
C ALA A 74 4.58 -5.96 -5.42
N LEU A 75 3.70 -6.65 -4.70
CA LEU A 75 4.04 -7.75 -3.82
C LEU A 75 3.69 -9.05 -4.54
N ASP A 76 4.69 -9.93 -4.72
CA ASP A 76 4.51 -11.20 -5.44
C ASP A 76 3.46 -12.09 -4.76
N LYS A 77 3.42 -12.10 -3.43
CA LYS A 77 2.53 -12.94 -2.62
C LYS A 77 2.15 -12.27 -1.30
N THR A 78 0.86 -12.32 -0.97
CA THR A 78 0.30 -11.98 0.35
C THR A 78 0.46 -13.13 1.34
N GLU A 79 1.57 -13.16 2.08
CA GLU A 79 1.83 -14.16 3.12
C GLU A 79 1.09 -13.86 4.44
N ARG A 80 0.90 -14.88 5.28
CA ARG A 80 0.26 -14.76 6.62
C ARG A 80 0.84 -13.65 7.50
N GLU A 81 2.14 -13.42 7.42
CA GLU A 81 2.83 -12.38 8.19
C GLU A 81 2.41 -10.96 7.81
N HIS A 82 1.75 -10.78 6.65
CA HIS A 82 1.19 -9.50 6.24
C HIS A 82 -0.13 -9.16 6.92
N LEU A 83 -0.78 -10.11 7.62
CA LEU A 83 -2.04 -9.83 8.31
C LEU A 83 -1.86 -8.67 9.32
N HIS A 84 -2.71 -7.65 9.21
CA HIS A 84 -2.64 -6.40 9.98
C HIS A 84 -1.39 -5.55 9.75
N GLY A 85 -0.51 -5.97 8.83
CA GLY A 85 0.60 -5.15 8.36
C GLY A 85 0.08 -3.89 7.67
N VAL A 86 0.81 -2.78 7.84
CA VAL A 86 0.41 -1.48 7.32
C VAL A 86 1.29 -1.11 6.14
N LEU A 87 0.65 -0.91 4.98
CA LEU A 87 1.26 -0.31 3.81
C LEU A 87 1.01 1.20 3.86
N THR A 88 2.09 1.97 3.83
CA THR A 88 2.05 3.44 3.81
C THR A 88 2.68 3.92 2.54
N CYS A 89 1.93 4.71 1.76
CA CYS A 89 2.52 5.51 0.71
C CYS A 89 2.82 6.90 1.25
N GLN A 90 4.03 7.39 0.94
CA GLN A 90 4.52 8.68 1.39
C GLN A 90 5.05 9.51 0.21
N ALA A 91 4.61 10.78 0.14
CA ALA A 91 5.08 11.78 -0.79
C ALA A 91 5.87 12.88 -0.07
N LEU A 92 7.08 13.18 -0.55
CA LEU A 92 7.96 14.20 0.02
C LEU A 92 8.56 15.09 -1.06
N ASN A 93 8.41 16.41 -0.92
CA ASN A 93 8.97 17.40 -1.84
C ASN A 93 10.13 18.22 -1.24
N SER A 94 10.31 18.22 0.08
CA SER A 94 11.39 18.94 0.76
C SER A 94 11.71 18.32 2.12
N PRO A 95 12.99 18.27 2.55
CA PRO A 95 13.36 17.72 3.86
C PRO A 95 12.88 18.58 5.04
N PHE A 96 12.40 19.80 4.78
CA PHE A 96 11.94 20.73 5.81
C PHE A 96 10.43 20.69 6.05
N VAL A 97 9.69 19.86 5.31
CA VAL A 97 8.25 19.71 5.46
C VAL A 97 7.92 18.27 5.85
N VAL A 98 6.82 18.12 6.61
CA VAL A 98 6.31 16.79 6.95
C VAL A 98 5.80 16.12 5.66
N PRO A 99 6.21 14.88 5.35
CA PRO A 99 5.69 14.15 4.21
C PRO A 99 4.17 13.96 4.29
N LYS A 100 3.47 14.10 3.16
CA LYS A 100 2.06 13.66 3.08
C LYS A 100 2.04 12.15 2.90
N SER A 101 1.19 11.47 3.65
CA SER A 101 1.10 10.02 3.59
C SER A 101 -0.35 9.54 3.65
N THR A 102 -0.62 8.43 2.99
CA THR A 102 -1.86 7.65 3.13
C THR A 102 -1.49 6.22 3.51
N SER A 103 -2.36 5.50 4.20
CA SER A 103 -2.04 4.16 4.72
C SER A 103 -3.24 3.24 4.70
N VAL A 104 -2.97 1.96 4.47
CA VAL A 104 -3.97 0.90 4.51
C VAL A 104 -3.42 -0.30 5.29
N SER A 105 -4.28 -0.91 6.09
CA SER A 105 -3.99 -2.17 6.79
C SER A 105 -4.40 -3.35 5.92
N ILE A 106 -3.58 -4.40 5.89
CA ILE A 106 -3.90 -5.62 5.14
C ILE A 106 -4.79 -6.52 6.01
N ASP A 107 -5.90 -6.97 5.44
CA ASP A 107 -6.72 -8.04 6.01
C ASP A 107 -6.62 -9.27 5.11
N LEU A 108 -6.44 -10.46 5.69
CA LEU A 108 -6.23 -11.70 4.95
C LEU A 108 -7.31 -12.73 5.26
N TYR A 109 -7.78 -13.40 4.22
CA TYR A 109 -8.52 -14.64 4.33
C TYR A 109 -7.55 -15.81 4.51
N LEU A 110 -7.50 -16.36 5.73
CA LEU A 110 -6.57 -17.42 6.12
C LEU A 110 -7.28 -18.77 6.28
N GLY A 111 -6.82 -19.78 5.55
CA GLY A 111 -7.24 -21.17 5.74
C GLY A 111 -6.66 -21.81 7.02
N PRO A 112 -7.20 -22.95 7.47
CA PRO A 112 -6.59 -23.73 8.56
C PRO A 112 -5.24 -24.31 8.12
N LEU A 113 -4.26 -24.33 9.03
CA LEU A 113 -2.95 -24.93 8.76
C LEU A 113 -2.97 -26.46 8.82
N ASP A 114 -3.85 -27.01 9.66
CA ASP A 114 -4.05 -28.45 9.82
C ASP A 114 -5.53 -28.73 10.10
N VAL A 115 -6.03 -29.86 9.62
CA VAL A 115 -7.39 -30.35 9.87
C VAL A 115 -7.29 -31.78 10.38
N ARG A 116 -7.61 -31.97 11.67
CA ARG A 116 -7.71 -33.30 12.27
C ARG A 116 -9.16 -33.67 12.47
N LEU A 117 -9.62 -34.67 11.74
CA LEU A 117 -10.93 -35.28 11.95
C LEU A 117 -10.82 -36.25 13.13
N LEU A 118 -11.48 -35.92 14.23
CA LEU A 118 -11.70 -36.86 15.34
C LEU A 118 -12.97 -37.65 14.98
N GLY A 119 -12.79 -38.87 14.47
CA GLY A 119 -13.90 -39.79 14.30
C GLY A 119 -14.34 -40.33 15.66
N ASP A 120 -15.64 -40.23 15.98
CA ASP A 120 -16.23 -40.98 17.07
C ASP A 120 -16.26 -42.46 16.69
N ASN A 121 -15.19 -43.19 17.01
CA ASN A 121 -15.26 -44.64 17.09
C ASN A 121 -15.85 -45.02 18.44
N LEU A 122 -17.17 -44.98 18.57
CA LEU A 122 -17.85 -45.75 19.61
C LEU A 122 -18.76 -46.81 18.98
N PRO A 123 -18.43 -48.10 19.13
CA PRO A 123 -19.37 -49.20 18.93
C PRO A 123 -20.39 -49.31 20.07
#